data_AF-A0A0K9H3A9-F1
#
_entry.id   AF-A0A0K9H3A9-F1
#
_cell.length_a   1.000
_cell.length_b   1.000
_cell.length_c   1.000
_cell.angle_alpha   90.00
_cell.angle_beta   90.00
_cell.angle_gamma   90.00
#
_symmetry.space_group_name_H-M   'P 1'
#
loop_
_entity.id
_entity.type
_entity.pdbx_description
1 polymer ?
#
loop_
_entity_poly.entity_id
_entity_poly.type
_entity_poly.pdbx_seq_one_letter_code
_entity_poly.pdbx_strand_id
1 'polypeptide(L)'
;MDHTKASWKNENVISQLRNSVDNVIAAMGQAQSNPSEQAIQQAQNTINQAEDALANALEKSEQIEPIHRLQEQLNRNKQQFDQLKPNHSS
;
A
#
# COMPACT_ATOMS: atom_id res chain seq x y z
N MET A 1 15.95 29.71 -1.03
CA MET A 1 14.81 29.19 -1.82
C MET A 1 15.25 27.83 -2.32
N ASP A 2 15.06 26.79 -1.51
CA ASP A 2 15.64 25.45 -1.71
C ASP A 2 14.61 24.53 -2.38
N HIS A 3 14.26 24.79 -3.65
CA HIS A 3 13.32 23.95 -4.39
C HIS A 3 13.86 22.51 -4.58
N THR A 4 15.18 22.31 -4.51
CA THR A 4 15.84 21.00 -4.61
C THR A 4 15.56 20.07 -3.43
N LYS A 5 15.43 20.60 -2.20
CA LYS A 5 15.18 19.77 -1.01
C LYS A 5 13.75 19.22 -0.99
N ALA A 6 12.77 20.00 -1.43
CA ALA A 6 11.38 19.59 -1.54
C ALA A 6 11.22 18.49 -2.61
N SER A 7 11.85 18.67 -3.78
CA SER A 7 11.74 17.72 -4.89
C SER A 7 12.26 16.32 -4.55
N TRP A 8 13.43 16.19 -3.91
CA TRP A 8 13.99 14.87 -3.57
C TRP A 8 13.25 14.19 -2.42
N LYS A 9 12.73 14.98 -1.48
CA LYS A 9 11.92 14.46 -0.36
C LYS A 9 10.56 13.94 -0.86
N ASN A 10 9.92 14.64 -1.80
CA ASN A 10 8.66 14.22 -2.43
C ASN A 10 8.86 12.92 -3.24
N GLU A 11 9.92 12.83 -4.04
CA GLU A 11 10.22 11.63 -4.85
C GLU A 11 10.49 10.41 -3.97
N ASN A 12 11.18 10.60 -2.84
CA ASN A 12 11.48 9.52 -1.90
C ASN A 12 10.21 8.97 -1.22
N VAL A 13 9.30 9.82 -0.74
CA VAL A 13 8.07 9.33 -0.08
C VAL A 13 7.08 8.69 -1.06
N ILE A 14 7.00 9.19 -2.31
CA ILE A 14 6.17 8.57 -3.34
C ILE A 14 6.74 7.21 -3.76
N SER A 15 8.06 7.11 -3.91
CA SER A 15 8.72 5.85 -4.23
C SER A 15 8.54 4.81 -3.11
N GLN A 16 8.60 5.23 -1.85
CA GLN A 16 8.30 4.37 -0.71
C GLN A 16 6.86 3.86 -0.75
N LEU A 17 5.87 4.74 -0.98
CA LEU A 17 4.48 4.34 -1.12
C LEU A 17 4.32 3.34 -2.27
N ARG A 18 4.92 3.60 -3.43
CA ARG A 18 4.84 2.69 -4.58
C ARG A 18 5.39 1.31 -4.25
N ASN A 19 6.58 1.25 -3.65
CA ASN A 19 7.19 -0.02 -3.24
C ASN A 19 6.31 -0.78 -2.25
N SER A 20 5.68 -0.09 -1.30
CA SER A 20 4.75 -0.72 -0.36
C SER A 20 3.51 -1.28 -1.07
N VAL A 21 2.94 -0.55 -2.04
CA VAL A 21 1.80 -1.03 -2.84
C VAL A 21 2.20 -2.23 -3.71
N ASP A 22 3.39 -2.22 -4.33
CA ASP A 22 3.91 -3.36 -5.09
C ASP A 22 4.07 -4.61 -4.20
N ASN A 23 4.53 -4.43 -2.96
CA ASN A 23 4.63 -5.52 -1.97
C ASN A 23 3.24 -6.07 -1.58
N VAL A 24 2.24 -5.20 -1.42
CA VAL A 24 0.85 -5.62 -1.18
C VAL A 24 0.36 -6.49 -2.32
N ILE A 25 0.55 -6.08 -3.57
CA ILE A 25 0.13 -6.83 -4.75
C ILE A 25 0.80 -8.22 -4.77
N ALA A 26 2.09 -8.28 -4.48
CA ALA A 26 2.83 -9.55 -4.43
C ALA A 26 2.32 -10.47 -3.32
N ALA A 27 2.15 -9.96 -2.10
CA ALA A 27 1.65 -10.73 -0.96
C ALA A 27 0.20 -11.19 -1.16
N MET A 28 -0.64 -10.33 -1.75
CA MET A 28 -2.01 -10.66 -2.16
C MET A 28 -2.04 -11.78 -3.20
N GLY A 29 -1.17 -11.72 -4.22
CA GLY A 29 -1.06 -12.79 -5.22
C GLY A 29 -0.68 -14.14 -4.59
N GLN A 30 0.20 -14.13 -3.58
CA GLN A 30 0.52 -15.34 -2.80
C GLN A 30 -0.68 -15.84 -1.99
N ALA A 31 -1.35 -14.95 -1.25
CA ALA A 31 -2.50 -15.29 -0.43
C ALA A 31 -3.70 -15.80 -1.26
N GLN A 32 -3.92 -15.25 -2.46
CA GLN A 32 -4.93 -15.75 -3.40
C GLN A 32 -4.58 -17.12 -3.97
N SER A 33 -3.31 -17.36 -4.26
CA SER A 33 -2.86 -18.64 -4.87
C SER A 33 -2.81 -19.76 -3.84
N ASN A 34 -2.41 -19.47 -2.60
CA ASN A 34 -2.33 -20.41 -1.50
C ASN A 34 -2.75 -19.71 -0.18
N PRO A 35 -4.06 -19.71 0.15
CA PRO A 35 -4.58 -19.06 1.34
C PRO A 35 -4.20 -19.85 2.59
N SER A 36 -2.97 -19.63 3.05
CA SER A 36 -2.47 -20.08 4.34
C SER A 36 -2.51 -18.94 5.34
N GLU A 37 -2.58 -19.26 6.64
CA GLU A 37 -2.52 -18.25 7.71
C GLU A 37 -1.30 -17.35 7.57
N GLN A 38 -0.15 -17.91 7.18
CA GLN A 38 1.08 -17.15 6.95
C GLN A 38 0.95 -16.18 5.77
N ALA A 39 0.38 -16.62 4.65
CA ALA A 39 0.18 -15.75 3.49
C ALA A 39 -0.83 -14.62 3.76
N ILE A 40 -1.92 -14.94 4.47
CA ILE A 40 -2.91 -13.95 4.92
C ILE A 40 -2.29 -12.95 5.88
N GLN A 41 -1.50 -13.41 6.85
CA GLN A 41 -0.80 -12.52 7.80
C GLN A 41 0.23 -11.65 7.09
N GLN A 42 0.97 -12.20 6.12
CA GLN A 42 1.93 -11.44 5.33
C GLN A 42 1.23 -10.35 4.51
N ALA A 43 0.12 -10.69 3.83
CA ALA A 43 -0.69 -9.71 3.11
C ALA A 43 -1.19 -8.59 4.03
N GLN A 44 -1.75 -8.93 5.21
CA GLN A 44 -2.15 -7.93 6.21
C GLN A 44 -1.00 -7.03 6.65
N ASN A 45 0.18 -7.60 6.90
CA ASN A 45 1.36 -6.82 7.32
C ASN A 45 1.80 -5.85 6.22
N THR A 46 1.84 -6.29 4.96
CA THR A 46 2.19 -5.41 3.84
C THR A 46 1.14 -4.33 3.60
N ILE A 47 -0.14 -4.62 3.82
CA ILE A 47 -1.23 -3.63 3.74
C ILE A 47 -1.00 -2.53 4.76
N ASN A 48 -0.74 -2.89 6.02
CA ASN A 48 -0.49 -1.91 7.08
C ASN A 48 0.72 -1.01 6.74
N GLN A 49 1.81 -1.60 6.24
CA GLN A 49 2.98 -0.84 5.79
C GLN A 49 2.68 0.13 4.64
N ALA A 50 1.81 -0.26 3.71
CA ALA A 50 1.38 0.60 2.62
C ALA A 50 0.47 1.74 3.11
N GLU A 51 -0.35 1.51 4.13
CA GLU A 51 -1.17 2.56 4.77
C GLU A 51 -0.29 3.58 5.50
N ASP A 52 0.73 3.13 6.23
CA ASP A 52 1.69 4.03 6.88
C ASP A 52 2.47 4.85 5.85
N ALA A 53 2.91 4.22 4.76
CA ALA A 53 3.58 4.92 3.66
C ALA A 53 2.66 5.92 2.96
N LEU A 54 1.37 5.61 2.84
CA LEU A 54 0.37 6.49 2.26
C LEU A 54 0.14 7.72 3.14
N ALA A 55 -0.02 7.53 4.44
CA ALA A 55 -0.16 8.64 5.39
C ALA A 55 1.07 9.56 5.35
N ASN A 56 2.27 8.96 5.31
CA ASN A 56 3.52 9.70 5.17
C ASN A 56 3.60 10.49 3.84
N ALA A 57 3.22 9.87 2.72
CA ALA A 57 3.20 10.53 1.42
C ALA A 57 2.20 11.69 1.38
N LEU A 58 0.98 11.50 1.93
CA LEU A 58 -0.04 12.54 2.01
C LEU A 58 0.39 13.73 2.88
N GLU A 59 1.15 13.49 3.95
CA GLU A 59 1.66 14.55 4.81
C GLU A 59 2.85 15.29 4.21
N LYS A 60 3.76 14.57 3.55
CA LYS A 60 5.09 15.10 3.21
C LYS A 60 5.25 15.49 1.74
N SER A 61 4.36 15.04 0.85
CA SER A 61 4.42 15.33 -0.58
C SER A 61 3.39 16.36 -1.01
N GLU A 62 3.80 17.24 -1.91
CA GLU A 62 2.89 18.19 -2.59
C GLU A 62 2.22 17.56 -3.82
N GLN A 63 2.69 16.39 -4.26
CA GLN A 63 2.22 15.72 -5.46
C GLN A 63 1.08 14.74 -5.13
N ILE A 64 -0.15 15.26 -5.17
CA ILE A 64 -1.36 14.52 -4.79
C ILE A 64 -1.78 13.47 -5.82
N GLU A 65 -1.66 13.76 -7.12
CA GLU A 65 -2.11 12.86 -8.19
C GLU A 65 -1.46 11.45 -8.12
N PRO A 66 -0.12 11.30 -8.05
CA PRO A 66 0.49 9.97 -7.96
C PRO A 66 0.11 9.24 -6.66
N ILE A 67 -0.11 9.98 -5.57
CA ILE A 67 -0.53 9.41 -4.29
C ILE A 67 -1.94 8.84 -4.40
N HIS A 68 -2.88 9.58 -4.99
CA HIS A 68 -4.25 9.11 -5.21
C HIS A 68 -4.28 7.83 -6.05
N ARG A 69 -3.48 7.76 -7.12
CA ARG A 69 -3.39 6.57 -7.97
C ARG A 69 -2.88 5.34 -7.22
N LEU A 70 -1.93 5.52 -6.30
CA LEU A 70 -1.40 4.46 -5.44
C LEU A 70 -2.40 4.08 -4.34
N GLN A 71 -3.09 5.06 -3.76
CA GLN A 71 -4.16 4.84 -2.79
C GLN A 71 -5.32 4.04 -3.40
N GLU A 72 -5.74 4.35 -4.63
CA GLU A 72 -6.77 3.57 -5.32
C GLU A 72 -6.35 2.11 -5.50
N GLN A 73 -5.09 1.85 -5.86
CA GLN A 73 -4.56 0.49 -5.98
C GLN A 73 -4.51 -0.23 -4.64
N LEU A 74 -4.06 0.45 -3.59
CA LEU A 74 -4.07 -0.09 -2.23
C LEU A 74 -5.50 -0.45 -1.79
N ASN A 75 -6.46 0.45 -2.02
CA ASN A 75 -7.86 0.22 -1.66
C ASN A 75 -8.46 -0.99 -2.38
N ARG A 76 -8.17 -1.17 -3.68
CA ARG A 76 -8.61 -2.37 -4.43
C ARG A 76 -8.04 -3.65 -3.83
N ASN A 77 -6.75 -3.66 -3.50
CA ASN A 77 -6.12 -4.82 -2.86
C ASN A 77 -6.71 -5.10 -1.48
N LYS A 78 -7.00 -4.07 -0.68
CA LYS A 78 -7.69 -4.22 0.62
C LYS A 78 -9.07 -4.86 0.46
N GLN A 79 -9.86 -4.41 -0.51
CA GLN A 79 -11.17 -5.01 -0.80
C GLN A 79 -11.05 -6.47 -1.24
N GLN A 80 -10.01 -6.82 -1.99
CA GLN A 80 -9.73 -8.22 -2.34
C GLN A 80 -9.28 -9.03 -1.12
N PHE A 81 -8.50 -8.43 -0.22
CA PHE A 81 -8.01 -9.07 0.99
C PHE A 81 -9.16 -9.41 1.95
N ASP A 82 -10.12 -8.51 2.11
CA ASP A 82 -11.30 -8.77 2.94
C ASP A 82 -12.16 -9.92 2.40
N GLN A 83 -12.11 -10.21 1.09
CA GLN A 83 -12.76 -11.39 0.49
C GLN A 83 -11.99 -12.69 0.72
N LEU A 84 -10.69 -12.62 1.01
CA LEU A 84 -9.85 -13.79 1.34
C LEU A 84 -10.01 -14.22 2.80
N LYS A 85 -10.37 -13.27 3.68
CA LYS A 85 -10.78 -13.62 5.04
C LYS A 85 -12.07 -14.42 4.90
N PRO A 86 -12.15 -15.65 5.44
CA PRO A 86 -13.40 -16.38 5.43
C PRO A 86 -14.45 -15.51 6.12
N ASN A 87 -15.47 -15.10 5.36
CA ASN A 87 -16.61 -14.36 5.88
C ASN A 87 -17.18 -15.15 7.06
N HIS A 88 -16.88 -14.73 8.29
CA HIS A 88 -17.76 -15.00 9.41
C HIS A 88 -19.00 -14.14 9.19
N SER A 89 -19.87 -14.58 8.28
CA SER A 89 -21.27 -14.15 8.27
C SER A 89 -21.83 -14.45 9.66
N SER A 90 -22.04 -13.41 10.46
CA SER A 90 -22.84 -13.45 11.68
C SER A 90 -24.17 -12.76 11.40
#